data_AF-A0A2D5PN17-F1
#
_entry.id   AF-A0A2D5PN17-F1
#
_cell.length_a   1.000
_cell.length_b   1.000
_cell.length_c   1.000
_cell.angle_alpha   90.00
_cell.angle_beta   90.00
_cell.angle_gamma   90.00
#
_symmetry.space_group_name_H-M   'P 1'
#
loop_
_entity.id
_entity.type
_entity.pdbx_description
1 polymer ?
#
loop_
_entity_poly.entity_id
_entity_poly.type
_entity_poly.pdbx_seq_one_letter_code
_entity_poly.pdbx_strand_id
1 'polypeptide(L)'
;SAVAADGSAGMAMLVTHISASMGALTWVSIEWIKSGKATMIGIATGMVSGLATITPASGTVGPAGAILIGFMAGLVCFYATQAVKSYFKIDDSLDVFPVHGVGGILGIIMLCFVGNPDGFLGSGAAGISEDGFMAQLMIQLEGILIICAWTGVATYLILKAINIFVDVRVSSEDEDIGLDVSEHNEQGYSL
;
A
#
# COMPACT_ATOMS: atom_id res chain seq x y z
N SER A 1 7.51 -13.78 3.25
CA SER A 1 8.09 -14.72 4.24
C SER A 1 9.34 -15.31 3.64
N ALA A 2 10.46 -15.36 4.38
CA ALA A 2 11.71 -15.98 3.93
C ALA A 2 11.68 -17.52 4.04
N VAL A 3 10.66 -18.10 4.69
CA VAL A 3 10.46 -19.55 4.87
C VAL A 3 11.61 -20.26 5.63
N ALA A 4 12.57 -19.48 6.14
CA ALA A 4 13.69 -19.92 6.98
C ALA A 4 14.05 -18.81 7.99
N ALA A 5 14.76 -19.18 9.06
CA ALA A 5 15.31 -18.24 10.04
C ALA A 5 16.79 -17.99 9.72
N ASP A 6 17.07 -17.12 8.75
CA ASP A 6 18.39 -16.88 8.19
C ASP A 6 18.67 -15.39 7.90
N GLY A 7 19.80 -15.12 7.22
CA GLY A 7 20.18 -13.75 6.85
C GLY A 7 19.16 -13.06 5.92
N SER A 8 18.45 -13.81 5.08
CA SER A 8 17.41 -13.27 4.19
C SER A 8 16.20 -12.82 4.99
N ALA A 9 15.80 -13.59 6.01
CA ALA A 9 14.76 -13.18 6.96
C ALA A 9 15.15 -11.91 7.72
N GLY A 10 16.38 -11.85 8.22
CA GLY A 10 16.92 -10.68 8.91
C GLY A 10 16.95 -9.43 8.02
N MET A 11 17.38 -9.58 6.76
CA MET A 11 17.38 -8.49 5.79
C MET A 11 15.96 -8.01 5.49
N ALA A 12 15.02 -8.94 5.25
CA ALA A 12 13.62 -8.60 4.98
C ALA A 12 12.98 -7.80 6.12
N MET A 13 13.26 -8.16 7.38
CA MET A 13 12.82 -7.39 8.54
C MET A 13 13.43 -5.98 8.56
N LEU A 14 14.73 -5.86 8.30
CA LEU A 14 15.44 -4.58 8.30
C LEU A 14 14.88 -3.63 7.24
N VAL A 15 14.78 -4.07 5.99
CA VAL A 15 14.28 -3.24 4.88
C VAL A 15 12.81 -2.87 5.07
N THR A 16 12.01 -3.77 5.63
CA THR A 16 10.61 -3.50 5.98
C THR A 16 10.52 -2.35 6.99
N HIS A 17 11.34 -2.38 8.04
CA HIS A 17 11.36 -1.32 9.05
C HIS A 17 11.84 0.01 8.47
N ILE A 18 12.93 0.00 7.69
CA ILE A 18 13.46 1.21 7.03
C ILE A 18 12.40 1.86 6.14
N SER A 19 11.73 1.07 5.30
CA SER A 19 10.69 1.61 4.41
C SER A 19 9.52 2.18 5.20
N ALA A 20 9.07 1.51 6.26
CA ALA A 20 8.02 2.00 7.14
C ALA A 20 8.38 3.36 7.78
N SER A 21 9.60 3.49 8.31
CA SER A 21 10.09 4.74 8.88
C SER A 21 10.16 5.86 7.84
N MET A 22 10.67 5.56 6.64
CA MET A 22 10.77 6.54 5.56
C MET A 22 9.42 6.97 5.01
N GLY A 23 8.45 6.04 4.90
CA GLY A 23 7.08 6.34 4.53
C GLY A 23 6.41 7.28 5.53
N ALA A 24 6.55 6.99 6.83
CA ALA A 24 6.04 7.84 7.91
C ALA A 24 6.66 9.25 7.88
N LEU A 25 8.01 9.33 7.80
CA LEU A 25 8.74 10.60 7.75
C LEU A 25 8.36 11.44 6.52
N THR A 26 8.22 10.80 5.37
CA THR A 26 7.89 11.51 4.13
C THR A 26 6.47 12.04 4.19
N TRP A 27 5.50 11.21 4.60
CA TRP A 27 4.10 11.62 4.72
C TRP A 27 3.92 12.77 5.70
N VAL A 28 4.48 12.65 6.90
CA VAL A 28 4.34 13.68 7.93
C VAL A 28 5.05 14.98 7.52
N SER A 29 6.17 14.89 6.79
CA SER A 29 6.84 16.08 6.24
C SER A 29 5.95 16.79 5.22
N ILE A 30 5.28 16.04 4.35
CA ILE A 30 4.35 16.62 3.36
C ILE A 30 3.16 17.27 4.07
N GLU A 31 2.53 16.59 5.04
CA GLU A 31 1.44 17.15 5.85
C GLU A 31 1.86 18.45 6.54
N TRP A 32 3.04 18.43 7.18
CA TRP A 32 3.52 19.59 7.91
C TRP A 32 3.78 20.77 6.98
N ILE A 33 4.38 20.54 5.81
CA ILE A 33 4.63 21.59 4.81
C ILE A 33 3.32 22.18 4.28
N LYS A 34 2.30 21.34 4.01
CA LYS A 34 1.05 21.79 3.38
C LYS A 34 0.02 22.36 4.35
N SER A 35 -0.10 21.76 5.53
CA SER A 35 -1.16 22.07 6.51
C SER A 35 -0.62 22.72 7.79
N GLY A 36 0.69 22.89 7.91
CA GLY A 36 1.34 23.48 9.09
C GLY A 36 1.33 22.60 10.34
N LYS A 37 0.76 21.38 10.26
CA LYS A 37 0.63 20.45 11.39
C LYS A 37 0.85 19.01 10.94
N ALA A 38 1.60 18.27 11.74
CA ALA A 38 1.77 16.83 11.64
C ALA A 38 0.63 16.12 12.38
N THR A 39 0.02 15.09 11.78
CA THR A 39 -1.05 14.31 12.42
C THR A 39 -0.61 12.89 12.77
N MET A 40 -1.17 12.33 13.85
CA MET A 40 -0.93 10.92 14.21
C MET A 40 -1.45 9.95 13.15
N ILE A 41 -2.60 10.28 12.54
CA ILE A 41 -3.19 9.50 11.44
C ILE A 41 -2.27 9.54 10.22
N GLY A 42 -1.71 10.70 9.88
CA GLY A 42 -0.75 10.85 8.79
C GLY A 42 0.54 10.05 9.02
N ILE A 43 1.08 10.05 10.23
CA ILE A 43 2.25 9.20 10.59
C ILE A 43 1.91 7.72 10.40
N ALA A 44 0.77 7.27 10.92
CA ALA A 44 0.34 5.87 10.79
C ALA A 44 0.09 5.49 9.32
N THR A 45 -0.58 6.34 8.55
CA THR A 45 -0.88 6.12 7.13
C THR A 45 0.40 6.09 6.29
N GLY A 46 1.32 7.03 6.55
CA GLY A 46 2.65 7.05 5.93
C GLY A 46 3.45 5.79 6.24
N MET A 47 3.44 5.34 7.49
CA MET A 47 4.08 4.09 7.90
C MET A 47 3.51 2.89 7.14
N VAL A 48 2.17 2.76 7.09
CA VAL A 48 1.50 1.68 6.36
C VAL A 48 1.78 1.75 4.87
N SER A 49 1.85 2.95 4.27
CA SER A 49 2.24 3.10 2.86
C SER A 49 3.65 2.55 2.59
N GLY A 50 4.60 2.81 3.47
CA GLY A 50 5.96 2.28 3.39
C GLY A 50 6.00 0.75 3.54
N LEU A 51 5.21 0.19 4.45
CA LEU A 51 5.07 -1.26 4.65
C LEU A 51 4.41 -1.95 3.44
N ALA A 52 3.32 -1.40 2.92
CA ALA A 52 2.62 -1.94 1.76
C ALA A 52 3.53 -1.92 0.53
N THR A 53 4.24 -0.81 0.28
CA THR A 53 5.08 -0.63 -0.90
C THR A 53 6.34 -1.51 -0.87
N ILE A 54 6.96 -1.74 0.30
CA ILE A 54 8.17 -2.60 0.39
C ILE A 54 7.84 -4.09 0.34
N THR A 55 6.60 -4.49 0.65
CA THR A 55 6.19 -5.90 0.71
C THR A 55 6.64 -6.75 -0.49
N PRO A 56 6.36 -6.36 -1.75
CA PRO A 56 6.80 -7.14 -2.92
C PRO A 56 8.33 -7.17 -3.12
N ALA A 57 9.06 -6.23 -2.52
CA ALA A 57 10.50 -6.04 -2.70
C ALA A 57 11.35 -6.55 -1.52
N SER A 58 10.73 -6.80 -0.37
CA SER A 58 11.41 -7.03 0.93
C SER A 58 12.38 -8.20 0.93
N GLY A 59 12.15 -9.21 0.10
CA GLY A 59 13.04 -10.37 -0.03
C GLY A 59 14.21 -10.17 -0.99
N THR A 60 14.26 -9.07 -1.74
CA THR A 60 15.20 -8.91 -2.86
C THR A 60 15.99 -7.61 -2.83
N VAL A 61 15.55 -6.58 -2.11
CA VAL A 61 16.23 -5.26 -2.09
C VAL A 61 17.10 -5.07 -0.86
N GLY A 62 18.15 -4.25 -0.99
CA GLY A 62 18.99 -3.83 0.11
C GLY A 62 18.48 -2.58 0.85
N PRO A 63 19.17 -2.16 1.94
CA PRO A 63 18.76 -1.02 2.77
C PRO A 63 18.61 0.31 2.01
N ALA A 64 19.50 0.60 1.06
CA ALA A 64 19.43 1.84 0.29
C ALA A 64 18.22 1.88 -0.65
N GLY A 65 17.89 0.75 -1.28
CA GLY A 65 16.64 0.57 -2.03
C GLY A 65 15.41 0.75 -1.15
N ALA A 66 15.43 0.24 0.08
CA ALA A 66 14.35 0.39 1.04
C ALA A 66 14.09 1.85 1.46
N ILE A 67 15.14 2.65 1.61
CA ILE A 67 15.01 4.10 1.85
C ILE A 67 14.26 4.78 0.71
N LEU A 68 14.68 4.50 -0.53
CA LEU A 68 14.07 5.08 -1.71
C LEU A 68 12.61 4.62 -1.86
N ILE A 69 12.33 3.33 -1.65
CA ILE A 69 10.97 2.77 -1.69
C ILE A 69 10.08 3.44 -0.64
N GLY A 70 10.53 3.54 0.62
CA GLY A 70 9.73 4.18 1.67
C GLY A 70 9.50 5.66 1.42
N PHE A 71 10.50 6.38 0.91
CA PHE A 71 10.33 7.78 0.50
C PHE A 71 9.28 7.91 -0.61
N MET A 72 9.40 7.12 -1.68
CA MET A 72 8.45 7.14 -2.79
C MET A 72 7.05 6.69 -2.35
N ALA A 73 6.95 5.74 -1.42
CA ALA A 73 5.69 5.30 -0.85
C ALA A 73 4.95 6.45 -0.17
N GLY A 74 5.61 7.14 0.77
CA GLY A 74 5.01 8.28 1.47
C GLY A 74 4.64 9.42 0.53
N LEU A 75 5.44 9.67 -0.51
CA LEU A 75 5.17 10.71 -1.51
C LEU A 75 3.99 10.36 -2.42
N VAL A 76 4.06 9.21 -3.11
CA VAL A 76 3.08 8.82 -4.13
C VAL A 76 1.74 8.48 -3.48
N CYS A 77 1.73 7.73 -2.38
CA CYS A 77 0.49 7.35 -1.71
C CYS A 77 -0.22 8.57 -1.12
N PHE A 78 0.52 9.58 -0.60
CA PHE A 78 -0.07 10.84 -0.14
C PHE A 78 -0.80 11.59 -1.26
N TYR A 79 -0.21 11.68 -2.45
CA TYR A 79 -0.88 12.34 -3.56
C TYR A 79 -1.99 11.47 -4.17
N ALA A 80 -1.86 10.13 -4.09
CA ALA A 80 -2.90 9.21 -4.51
C ALA A 80 -4.16 9.34 -3.63
N THR A 81 -4.04 9.42 -2.30
CA THR A 81 -5.19 9.64 -1.39
C THR A 81 -5.93 10.93 -1.74
N GLN A 82 -5.16 12.01 -1.94
CA GLN A 82 -5.71 13.30 -2.35
C GLN A 82 -6.42 13.21 -3.71
N ALA A 83 -5.85 12.51 -4.69
CA ALA A 83 -6.45 12.35 -6.00
C ALA A 83 -7.75 11.53 -5.93
N VAL A 84 -7.74 10.39 -5.24
CA VAL A 84 -8.92 9.51 -5.07
C VAL A 84 -10.07 10.27 -4.44
N LYS A 85 -9.82 10.98 -3.33
CA LYS A 85 -10.86 11.69 -2.58
C LYS A 85 -11.28 13.01 -3.22
N SER A 86 -10.32 13.86 -3.60
CA SER A 86 -10.63 15.24 -4.01
C SER A 86 -10.91 15.38 -5.51
N TYR A 87 -10.26 14.57 -6.36
CA TYR A 87 -10.39 14.67 -7.81
C TYR A 87 -11.40 13.66 -8.34
N PHE A 88 -11.24 12.37 -8.02
CA PHE A 88 -12.14 11.31 -8.46
C PHE A 88 -13.43 11.22 -7.64
N LYS A 89 -13.47 11.86 -6.46
CA LYS A 89 -14.62 11.86 -5.54
C LYS A 89 -15.09 10.44 -5.19
N ILE A 90 -14.14 9.54 -5.03
CA ILE A 90 -14.39 8.17 -4.60
C ILE A 90 -14.24 8.12 -3.07
N ASP A 91 -15.28 7.65 -2.40
CA ASP A 91 -15.25 7.38 -0.96
C ASP A 91 -14.59 6.03 -0.70
N ASP A 92 -13.25 6.04 -0.71
CA ASP A 92 -12.44 4.99 -0.12
C ASP A 92 -12.18 5.37 1.34
N SER A 93 -13.09 4.96 2.22
CA SER A 93 -13.23 5.50 3.57
C SER A 93 -11.96 5.37 4.41
N LEU A 94 -11.17 4.32 4.17
CA LEU A 94 -9.92 4.04 4.90
C LEU A 94 -8.67 4.19 4.03
N ASP A 95 -8.77 4.81 2.85
CA ASP A 95 -7.65 5.00 1.93
C ASP A 95 -6.97 3.68 1.50
N VAL A 96 -7.73 2.58 1.39
CA VAL A 96 -7.19 1.25 1.14
C VAL A 96 -6.54 1.16 -0.24
N PHE A 97 -7.22 1.61 -1.29
CA PHE A 97 -6.71 1.62 -2.65
C PHE A 97 -5.48 2.52 -2.85
N PRO A 98 -5.47 3.80 -2.45
CA PRO A 98 -4.30 4.66 -2.62
C PRO A 98 -3.09 4.24 -1.77
N VAL A 99 -3.28 3.60 -0.61
CA VAL A 99 -2.16 3.14 0.24
C VAL A 99 -1.69 1.74 -0.15
N HIS A 100 -2.59 0.78 -0.35
CA HIS A 100 -2.23 -0.61 -0.63
C HIS A 100 -2.23 -0.94 -2.12
N GLY A 101 -3.22 -0.49 -2.88
CA GLY A 101 -3.31 -0.71 -4.32
C GLY A 101 -2.20 0.02 -5.08
N VAL A 102 -2.16 1.35 -4.97
CA VAL A 102 -1.14 2.18 -5.61
C VAL A 102 0.25 1.90 -5.02
N GLY A 103 0.36 1.79 -3.69
CA GLY A 103 1.62 1.42 -3.02
C GLY A 103 2.15 0.06 -3.46
N GLY A 104 1.29 -0.95 -3.56
CA GLY A 104 1.68 -2.28 -4.04
C GLY A 104 2.21 -2.26 -5.48
N ILE A 105 1.50 -1.55 -6.38
CA ILE A 105 1.95 -1.37 -7.78
C ILE A 105 3.30 -0.65 -7.83
N LEU A 106 3.46 0.41 -7.05
CA LEU A 106 4.72 1.15 -6.96
C LEU A 106 5.86 0.25 -6.49
N GLY A 107 5.64 -0.56 -5.45
CA GLY A 107 6.61 -1.53 -4.95
C GLY A 107 7.05 -2.55 -5.99
N ILE A 108 6.08 -3.11 -6.73
CA ILE A 108 6.32 -4.07 -7.81
C ILE A 108 7.15 -3.44 -8.94
N ILE A 109 6.90 -2.17 -9.27
CA ILE A 109 7.70 -1.46 -10.27
C ILE A 109 9.10 -1.19 -9.73
N MET A 110 9.22 -0.66 -8.51
CA MET A 110 10.49 -0.22 -7.93
C MET A 110 11.47 -1.36 -7.72
N LEU A 111 11.01 -2.56 -7.32
CA LEU A 111 11.90 -3.71 -7.14
C LEU A 111 12.69 -4.02 -8.41
N CYS A 112 12.11 -3.79 -9.60
CA CYS A 112 12.78 -4.02 -10.88
C CYS A 112 14.06 -3.18 -11.04
N PHE A 113 14.09 -2.00 -10.42
CA PHE A 113 15.19 -1.04 -10.53
C PHE A 113 16.24 -1.20 -9.43
N VAL A 114 15.82 -1.54 -8.21
CA VAL A 114 16.71 -1.55 -7.02
C VAL A 114 16.98 -2.94 -6.44
N GLY A 115 16.43 -3.99 -7.05
CA GLY A 115 16.62 -5.38 -6.61
C GLY A 115 17.84 -6.10 -7.20
N ASN A 116 18.57 -5.48 -8.14
CA ASN A 116 19.77 -6.07 -8.73
C ASN A 116 21.00 -5.77 -7.85
N PRO A 117 21.75 -6.76 -7.34
CA PRO A 117 22.93 -6.58 -6.50
C PRO A 117 24.00 -5.66 -7.09
N ASP A 118 24.24 -5.78 -8.39
CA ASP A 118 25.23 -4.98 -9.12
C ASP A 118 24.63 -3.71 -9.72
N GLY A 119 23.35 -3.44 -9.43
CA GLY A 119 22.58 -2.33 -9.96
C GLY A 119 22.55 -1.09 -9.08
N PHE A 120 21.70 -0.13 -9.48
CA PHE A 120 21.47 1.09 -8.73
C PHE A 120 20.89 0.79 -7.34
N LEU A 121 21.58 1.23 -6.28
CA LEU A 121 21.24 0.95 -4.88
C LEU A 121 21.16 -0.56 -4.54
N GLY A 122 21.83 -1.40 -5.34
CA GLY A 122 21.82 -2.86 -5.24
C GLY A 122 22.57 -3.47 -4.07
N SER A 123 23.37 -2.67 -3.35
CA SER A 123 24.15 -3.21 -2.22
C SER A 123 23.26 -3.87 -1.16
N GLY A 124 23.47 -5.16 -0.92
CA GLY A 124 22.66 -5.97 -0.01
C GLY A 124 21.37 -6.54 -0.61
N ALA A 125 21.11 -6.30 -1.91
CA ALA A 125 20.04 -6.94 -2.66
C ALA A 125 20.36 -8.42 -2.93
N ALA A 126 19.33 -9.24 -3.10
CA ALA A 126 19.45 -10.68 -3.36
C ALA A 126 19.29 -11.05 -4.85
N GLY A 127 18.90 -10.10 -5.71
CA GLY A 127 18.62 -10.37 -7.12
C GLY A 127 17.15 -10.69 -7.39
N ILE A 128 16.76 -10.46 -8.64
CA ILE A 128 15.38 -10.57 -9.13
C ILE A 128 15.28 -11.26 -10.49
N SER A 129 16.31 -11.14 -11.34
CA SER A 129 16.42 -11.82 -12.63
C SER A 129 17.85 -11.73 -13.15
N GLU A 130 18.31 -12.76 -13.86
CA GLU A 130 19.60 -12.76 -14.59
C GLU A 130 19.49 -12.00 -15.94
N ASP A 131 18.28 -11.85 -16.47
CA ASP A 131 18.00 -11.20 -17.77
C ASP A 131 17.94 -9.66 -17.68
N GLY A 132 18.19 -9.10 -16.49
CA GLY A 132 18.27 -7.67 -16.24
C GLY A 132 16.93 -6.96 -15.97
N PHE A 133 17.02 -5.65 -15.73
CA PHE A 133 15.89 -4.87 -15.20
C PHE A 133 14.70 -4.79 -16.18
N MET A 134 14.95 -4.74 -17.49
CA MET A 134 13.88 -4.57 -18.48
C MET A 134 13.03 -5.84 -18.60
N ALA A 135 13.67 -7.02 -18.59
CA ALA A 135 12.95 -8.30 -18.56
C ALA A 135 12.09 -8.40 -17.30
N GLN A 136 12.65 -8.03 -16.13
CA GLN A 136 11.90 -8.03 -14.89
C GLN A 136 10.72 -7.05 -14.92
N LEU A 137 10.93 -5.83 -15.44
CA LEU A 137 9.87 -4.83 -15.55
C LEU A 137 8.69 -5.34 -16.39
N MET A 138 8.95 -6.01 -17.50
CA MET A 138 7.89 -6.55 -18.37
C MET A 138 7.08 -7.64 -17.66
N ILE A 139 7.74 -8.58 -16.99
CA ILE A 139 7.07 -9.65 -16.21
C ILE A 139 6.22 -9.05 -15.08
N GLN A 140 6.76 -8.05 -14.38
CA GLN A 140 6.07 -7.43 -13.26
C GLN A 140 4.88 -6.57 -13.71
N LEU A 141 4.99 -5.87 -14.85
CA LEU A 141 3.87 -5.15 -15.44
C LEU A 141 2.75 -6.09 -15.89
N GLU A 142 3.10 -7.24 -16.48
CA GLU A 142 2.12 -8.28 -16.80
C GLU A 142 1.40 -8.77 -15.54
N GLY A 143 2.15 -9.06 -14.47
CA GLY A 143 1.60 -9.43 -13.17
C GLY A 143 0.64 -8.38 -12.60
N ILE A 144 1.03 -7.09 -12.63
CA ILE A 144 0.18 -5.98 -12.20
C ILE A 144 -1.15 -5.97 -12.99
N LEU A 145 -1.07 -6.06 -14.31
CA LEU A 145 -2.27 -6.04 -15.16
C LEU A 145 -3.21 -7.21 -14.85
N ILE A 146 -2.66 -8.42 -14.69
CA ILE A 146 -3.44 -9.61 -14.34
C ILE A 146 -4.09 -9.43 -12.97
N ILE A 147 -3.34 -8.97 -11.97
CA ILE A 147 -3.86 -8.76 -10.60
C ILE A 147 -4.96 -7.70 -10.61
N CYS A 148 -4.77 -6.56 -11.27
CA CYS A 148 -5.78 -5.50 -11.35
C CYS A 148 -7.04 -5.99 -12.07
N ALA A 149 -6.90 -6.69 -13.20
CA ALA A 149 -8.03 -7.21 -13.94
C ALA A 149 -8.79 -8.26 -13.13
N TRP A 150 -8.07 -9.22 -12.54
CA TRP A 150 -8.68 -10.28 -11.73
C TRP A 150 -9.39 -9.71 -10.51
N THR A 151 -8.70 -8.92 -9.69
CA THR A 151 -9.27 -8.39 -8.43
C THR A 151 -10.41 -7.41 -8.69
N GLY A 152 -10.30 -6.53 -9.70
CA GLY A 152 -11.35 -5.60 -10.06
C GLY A 152 -12.60 -6.31 -10.59
N VAL A 153 -12.45 -7.22 -11.56
CA VAL A 153 -13.58 -7.94 -12.17
C VAL A 153 -14.20 -8.91 -11.17
N ALA A 154 -13.40 -9.72 -10.48
CA ALA A 154 -13.91 -10.69 -9.53
C ALA A 154 -14.65 -10.02 -8.38
N THR A 155 -14.08 -8.96 -7.76
CA THR A 155 -14.75 -8.24 -6.67
C THR A 155 -16.06 -7.62 -7.13
N TYR A 156 -16.08 -6.99 -8.31
CA TYR A 156 -17.31 -6.44 -8.88
C TYR A 156 -18.39 -7.52 -9.08
N LEU A 157 -18.02 -8.66 -9.67
CA LEU A 157 -18.96 -9.76 -9.91
C LEU A 157 -19.47 -10.38 -8.61
N ILE A 158 -18.60 -10.55 -7.61
CA ILE A 158 -18.96 -11.08 -6.29
C ILE A 158 -19.94 -10.13 -5.60
N LEU A 159 -19.61 -8.83 -5.51
CA LEU A 159 -20.51 -7.86 -4.88
C LEU A 159 -21.85 -7.77 -5.61
N LYS A 160 -21.85 -7.81 -6.94
CA LYS A 160 -23.09 -7.82 -7.73
C LYS A 160 -23.92 -9.09 -7.50
N ALA A 161 -23.26 -10.25 -7.37
CA ALA A 161 -23.95 -11.50 -7.09
C ALA A 161 -24.56 -11.49 -5.68
N ILE A 162 -23.83 -11.00 -4.67
CA ILE A 162 -24.35 -10.81 -3.31
C ILE A 162 -25.57 -9.88 -3.33
N ASN A 163 -25.47 -8.77 -4.07
CA ASN A 163 -26.53 -7.76 -4.20
C ASN A 163 -27.82 -8.26 -4.90
N ILE A 164 -27.84 -9.49 -5.42
CA ILE A 164 -29.08 -10.13 -5.90
C ILE A 164 -29.86 -10.75 -4.73
N PHE A 165 -29.16 -11.16 -3.67
CA PHE A 165 -29.74 -11.87 -2.54
C PHE A 165 -29.93 -10.98 -1.31
N VAL A 166 -29.00 -10.06 -1.06
CA VAL A 166 -29.01 -9.12 0.07
C VAL A 166 -28.38 -7.80 -0.34
N ASP A 167 -28.90 -6.68 0.12
CA ASP A 167 -28.29 -5.38 -0.15
C ASP A 167 -26.93 -5.28 0.55
N VAL A 168 -25.89 -4.95 -0.23
CA VAL A 168 -24.52 -4.86 0.28
C VAL A 168 -24.30 -3.60 1.14
N ARG A 169 -25.12 -2.57 0.93
CA ARG A 169 -25.11 -1.32 1.70
C ARG A 169 -26.38 -1.26 2.55
N VAL A 170 -26.23 -0.81 3.79
CA VAL A 170 -27.35 -0.50 4.68
C VAL A 170 -28.26 0.58 4.08
N SER A 171 -29.48 0.69 4.59
CA SER A 171 -30.39 1.76 4.17
C SER A 171 -29.84 3.13 4.60
N SER A 172 -30.26 4.20 3.91
CA SER A 172 -29.87 5.56 4.30
C SER A 172 -30.38 5.97 5.68
N GLU A 173 -31.51 5.40 6.13
CA GLU A 173 -32.02 5.62 7.49
C GLU A 173 -31.12 4.94 8.53
N ASP A 174 -30.72 3.69 8.28
CA ASP A 174 -29.80 2.95 9.16
C ASP A 174 -28.40 3.57 9.20
N GLU A 175 -27.95 4.14 8.08
CA GLU A 175 -26.69 4.89 7.98
C GLU A 175 -26.75 6.19 8.80
N ASP A 176 -27.87 6.92 8.77
CA ASP A 176 -28.08 8.15 9.55
C ASP A 176 -28.18 7.88 11.06
N ILE A 177 -28.79 6.75 11.46
CA ILE A 177 -28.88 6.31 12.86
C ILE A 177 -27.52 5.81 13.37
N GLY A 178 -26.75 5.14 12.51
CA GLY A 178 -25.45 4.54 12.80
C GLY A 178 -25.51 3.03 13.03
N LEU A 179 -24.54 2.30 12.47
CA LEU A 179 -24.54 0.83 12.41
C LEU A 179 -24.47 0.16 13.78
N ASP A 180 -23.86 0.80 14.78
CA ASP A 180 -23.85 0.28 16.16
C ASP A 180 -25.29 0.06 16.68
N VAL A 181 -26.21 0.98 16.36
CA VAL A 181 -27.60 0.90 16.82
C VAL A 181 -28.44 0.06 15.87
N SER A 182 -28.37 0.29 14.56
CA SER A 182 -29.22 -0.39 13.58
C SER A 182 -28.89 -1.88 13.40
N GLU A 183 -27.60 -2.24 13.37
CA GLU A 183 -27.16 -3.61 13.14
C GLU A 183 -26.81 -4.37 14.43
N HIS A 184 -26.38 -3.66 15.48
CA HIS A 184 -25.91 -4.28 16.72
C HIS A 184 -26.77 -3.97 17.94
N ASN A 185 -27.71 -3.02 17.86
CA ASN A 185 -28.54 -2.56 18.98
C ASN A 185 -27.71 -2.20 20.22
N GLU A 186 -26.52 -1.66 20.00
CA GLU A 186 -25.56 -1.19 21.00
C GLU A 186 -25.19 0.28 20.76
N GLN A 187 -24.60 0.93 21.76
CA GLN A 187 -24.02 2.27 21.61
C GLN A 187 -22.54 2.19 21.98
N GLY A 188 -21.65 2.51 21.03
CA GLY A 188 -20.21 2.46 21.27
C GLY A 188 -19.73 3.39 22.40
N TYR A 189 -20.40 4.54 22.59
CA TYR A 189 -20.12 5.48 23.67
C TYR A 189 -21.41 6.12 24.20
N SER A 190 -21.54 6.18 25.53
CA SER A 190 -22.53 7.02 26.22
C SER A 190 -21.80 8.23 26.80
N LEU A 191 -21.74 9.32 26.05
CA LEU A 191 -21.13 10.59 26.49
C LEU A 191 -22.09 11.41 27.35
#